data_AF-A0A285D337-F1
#
_entry.id   AF-A0A285D337-F1
#
_cell.length_a   1.000
_cell.length_b   1.000
_cell.length_c   1.000
_cell.angle_alpha   90.00
_cell.angle_beta   90.00
_cell.angle_gamma   90.00
#
_symmetry.space_group_name_H-M   'P 1'
#
loop_
_entity.id
_entity.type
_entity.pdbx_description
1 polymer ?
#
loop_
_entity_poly.entity_id
_entity_poly.type
_entity_poly.pdbx_seq_one_letter_code
_entity_poly.pdbx_strand_id
1 'polypeptide(L)'
;MTAFFLTISIFLNILCLLALVILFQRQHRLQDLDRKQQHALQEMEDVLSSFLYEIKEENEKLQGLLGKKTLSGEEASIYKPDLPAIQEERTADERGKDDFPEPIVSLSKNNIQLDQVRKAYKETETVAKSTEELPPWLKLEGQPLQTETGSAESLKEQIISLWKEGHTIEAIAKKVDKGKTEVELTLKFYGIL
;
A
#
# COMPACT_ATOMS: atom_id res chain seq x y z
N MET A 1 64.48 -17.25 35.56
CA MET A 1 63.73 -15.97 35.51
C MET A 1 63.52 -15.49 34.08
N THR A 2 64.56 -15.32 33.26
CA THR A 2 64.44 -14.85 31.85
C THR A 2 63.64 -15.80 30.93
N ALA A 3 63.78 -17.12 31.10
CA ALA A 3 63.05 -18.11 30.31
C ALA A 3 61.52 -17.98 30.43
N PHE A 4 61.02 -17.63 31.63
CA PHE A 4 59.59 -17.45 31.89
C PHE A 4 59.02 -16.22 31.15
N PHE A 5 59.77 -15.11 31.15
CA PHE A 5 59.40 -13.92 30.37
C PHE A 5 59.41 -14.19 28.87
N LEU A 6 60.36 -15.01 28.37
CA LEU A 6 60.44 -15.38 26.96
C LEU A 6 59.24 -16.25 26.53
N THR A 7 58.86 -17.24 27.35
CA THR A 7 57.67 -18.05 27.07
C THR A 7 56.38 -17.23 27.03
N ILE A 8 56.24 -16.28 27.94
CA ILE A 8 55.07 -15.38 27.99
C ILE A 8 55.03 -14.48 26.75
N SER A 9 56.18 -13.92 26.34
CA SER A 9 56.25 -13.10 25.12
C SER A 9 55.86 -13.88 23.88
N ILE A 10 56.33 -15.12 23.73
CA ILE A 10 55.93 -15.99 22.60
C ILE A 10 54.43 -16.29 22.64
N PHE A 11 53.88 -16.62 23.81
CA PHE A 11 52.47 -16.92 23.96
C PHE A 11 51.58 -15.72 23.59
N LEU A 12 51.98 -14.52 24.02
CA LEU A 12 51.28 -13.28 23.71
C LEU A 12 51.35 -12.94 22.21
N ASN A 13 52.47 -13.21 21.55
CA ASN A 13 52.62 -13.05 20.11
C ASN A 13 51.70 -14.02 19.33
N ILE A 14 51.61 -15.28 19.75
CA ILE A 14 50.69 -16.26 19.16
C ILE A 14 49.24 -15.80 19.33
N LEU A 15 48.88 -15.30 20.52
CA LEU A 15 47.55 -14.76 20.77
C LEU A 15 47.24 -13.54 19.88
N CYS A 16 48.24 -12.68 19.66
CA CYS A 16 48.12 -11.53 18.76
C CYS A 16 47.89 -11.96 17.30
N LEU A 17 48.63 -12.96 16.82
CA LEU A 17 48.41 -13.56 15.50
C LEU A 17 47.01 -14.15 15.35
N LEU A 18 46.54 -14.86 16.38
CA LEU A 18 45.19 -15.43 16.40
C LEU A 18 44.12 -14.32 16.34
N ALA A 19 44.29 -13.26 17.12
CA ALA A 19 43.40 -12.10 17.08
C ALA A 19 43.38 -11.42 15.70
N LEU A 20 44.54 -11.28 15.04
CA LEU A 20 44.65 -10.72 13.70
C LEU A 20 43.89 -11.56 12.67
N VAL A 21 44.01 -12.90 12.73
CA VAL A 21 43.27 -13.81 11.84
C VAL A 21 41.76 -13.71 12.06
N ILE A 22 41.30 -13.67 13.31
CA ILE A 22 39.86 -13.52 13.62
C ILE A 22 39.31 -12.20 13.07
N LEU A 23 40.03 -11.10 13.24
CA LEU A 23 39.62 -9.79 12.72
C LEU A 23 39.57 -9.79 11.18
N PHE A 24 40.56 -10.39 10.52
CA PHE A 24 40.59 -10.52 9.07
C PHE A 24 39.39 -11.29 8.54
N GLN A 25 39.04 -12.42 9.17
CA GLN A 25 37.84 -13.19 8.81
C GLN A 25 36.55 -12.40 8.99
N ARG A 26 36.42 -11.65 10.10
CA ARG A 26 35.26 -10.80 10.35
C ARG A 26 35.12 -9.70 9.29
N GLN A 27 36.23 -9.08 8.91
CA GLN A 27 36.24 -8.03 7.90
C GLN A 27 35.87 -8.56 6.50
N HIS A 28 36.40 -9.72 6.12
CA HIS A 28 36.05 -10.38 4.86
C HIS A 28 34.56 -10.74 4.79
N ARG A 29 34.01 -11.28 5.88
CA ARG A 29 32.58 -11.65 5.96
C ARG A 29 31.65 -10.46 5.76
N LEU A 30 31.98 -9.27 6.26
CA LEU A 30 31.18 -8.06 6.02
C LEU A 30 31.23 -7.66 4.54
N GLN A 31 32.42 -7.66 3.93
CA GLN A 31 32.56 -7.32 2.50
C GLN A 31 31.82 -8.29 1.58
N ASP A 32 31.79 -9.58 1.92
CA ASP A 32 31.03 -10.59 1.18
C ASP A 32 29.52 -10.34 1.24
N LEU A 33 29.01 -9.83 2.37
CA LEU A 33 27.59 -9.48 2.51
C LEU A 33 27.24 -8.26 1.65
N ASP A 34 28.08 -7.23 1.67
CA ASP A 34 27.87 -6.02 0.85
C ASP A 34 27.85 -6.37 -0.64
N ARG A 35 28.79 -7.21 -1.10
CA ARG A 35 28.82 -7.69 -2.49
C ARG A 35 27.58 -8.48 -2.88
N LYS A 36 27.08 -9.34 -1.99
CA LYS A 36 25.83 -10.09 -2.23
C LYS A 36 24.62 -9.18 -2.29
N GLN A 37 24.57 -8.15 -1.45
CA GLN A 37 23.50 -7.14 -1.49
C GLN A 37 23.50 -6.38 -2.81
N GLN A 38 24.68 -5.94 -3.29
CA GLN A 38 24.79 -5.26 -4.58
C GLN A 38 24.32 -6.15 -5.74
N HIS A 39 24.69 -7.43 -5.76
CA HIS A 39 24.25 -8.36 -6.80
C HIS A 39 22.73 -8.59 -6.77
N ALA A 40 22.15 -8.80 -5.58
CA ALA A 40 20.71 -8.99 -5.43
C ALA A 40 19.91 -7.75 -5.84
N LEU A 41 20.44 -6.55 -5.60
CA LEU A 41 19.82 -5.30 -6.04
C LEU A 41 19.81 -5.20 -7.57
N GLN A 42 20.89 -5.60 -8.23
CA GLN A 42 20.95 -5.60 -9.69
C GLN A 42 20.00 -6.63 -10.31
N GLU A 43 19.94 -7.85 -9.77
CA GLU A 43 18.94 -8.85 -10.19
C GLU A 43 17.50 -8.35 -10.00
N MET A 44 17.24 -7.64 -8.90
CA MET A 44 15.94 -7.02 -8.64
C MET A 44 15.63 -5.90 -9.65
N GLU A 45 16.59 -5.05 -9.98
CA GLU A 45 16.42 -3.99 -10.99
C GLU A 45 16.06 -4.57 -12.36
N ASP A 46 16.69 -5.68 -12.76
CA ASP A 46 16.40 -6.37 -14.02
C ASP A 46 14.98 -6.95 -14.03
N VAL A 47 14.55 -7.60 -12.93
CA VAL A 47 13.19 -8.13 -12.78
C VAL A 47 12.15 -7.02 -12.78
N LEU A 48 12.38 -5.93 -12.03
CA LEU A 48 11.49 -4.78 -12.00
C LEU A 48 11.40 -4.11 -13.37
N SER A 49 12.50 -4.02 -14.10
CA SER A 49 12.51 -3.46 -15.46
C SER A 49 11.68 -4.32 -16.42
N SER A 50 11.79 -5.65 -16.34
CA SER A 50 10.94 -6.57 -17.12
C SER A 50 9.46 -6.36 -16.79
N PHE A 51 9.11 -6.29 -15.50
CA PHE A 51 7.73 -6.13 -15.06
C PHE A 51 7.15 -4.76 -15.40
N LEU A 52 7.91 -3.67 -15.24
CA LEU A 52 7.50 -2.33 -15.62
C LEU A 52 7.31 -2.21 -17.14
N TYR A 53 8.15 -2.89 -17.92
CA TYR A 53 7.97 -2.97 -19.36
C TYR A 53 6.67 -3.68 -19.74
N GLU A 54 6.40 -4.83 -19.13
CA GLU A 54 5.17 -5.61 -19.35
C GLU A 54 3.91 -4.80 -18.99
N ILE A 55 3.88 -4.16 -17.82
CA ILE A 55 2.75 -3.29 -17.43
C ILE A 55 2.59 -2.09 -18.36
N LYS A 56 3.70 -1.48 -18.80
CA LYS A 56 3.65 -0.35 -19.72
C LYS A 56 3.05 -0.79 -21.06
N GLU A 57 3.47 -1.94 -21.58
CA GLU A 57 2.93 -2.53 -22.80
C GLU A 57 1.42 -2.81 -22.67
N GLU A 58 0.98 -3.38 -21.54
CA GLU A 58 -0.44 -3.61 -21.27
C GLU A 58 -1.25 -2.30 -21.21
N ASN A 59 -0.71 -1.25 -20.59
CA ASN A 59 -1.33 0.07 -20.57
C ASN A 59 -1.46 0.67 -21.97
N GLU A 60 -0.42 0.57 -22.80
CA GLU A 60 -0.44 1.03 -24.20
C GLU A 60 -1.46 0.24 -25.03
N LYS A 61 -1.56 -1.07 -24.81
CA LYS A 61 -2.55 -1.94 -25.46
C LYS A 61 -3.98 -1.55 -25.10
N LEU A 62 -4.25 -1.25 -23.82
CA LEU A 62 -5.55 -0.76 -23.36
C LEU A 62 -5.90 0.58 -24.00
N GLN A 63 -4.97 1.54 -24.00
CA GLN A 63 -5.14 2.84 -24.65
C GLN A 63 -5.37 2.69 -26.16
N GLY A 64 -4.67 1.76 -26.81
CA GLY A 64 -4.87 1.42 -28.21
C GLY A 64 -6.27 0.88 -28.48
N LEU A 65 -6.79 -0.03 -27.67
CA LEU A 65 -8.15 -0.57 -27.80
C LEU A 65 -9.23 0.52 -27.58
N LEU A 66 -9.02 1.41 -26.60
CA LEU A 66 -9.89 2.57 -26.35
C LEU A 66 -9.85 3.56 -27.53
N GLY A 67 -8.67 3.91 -28.02
CA GLY A 67 -8.51 4.86 -29.14
C GLY A 67 -9.04 4.31 -30.48
N LYS A 68 -8.89 3.02 -30.75
CA LYS A 68 -9.41 2.37 -31.96
C LYS A 68 -10.94 2.28 -31.96
N LYS A 69 -11.56 2.12 -30.78
CA LYS A 69 -13.02 2.10 -30.62
C LYS A 69 -13.66 3.47 -30.83
N THR A 70 -12.89 4.55 -30.67
CA THR A 70 -13.34 5.93 -30.97
C THR A 70 -13.26 6.27 -32.46
N LEU A 71 -12.44 5.56 -33.25
CA LEU A 71 -12.14 5.91 -34.66
C LEU A 71 -12.74 4.95 -35.70
N SER A 72 -13.48 3.92 -35.30
CA SER A 72 -14.09 2.96 -36.23
C SER A 72 -15.60 2.85 -36.05
N GLY A 73 -16.32 3.86 -36.55
CA GLY A 73 -17.68 3.77 -37.10
C GLY A 73 -18.86 3.93 -36.13
N GLU A 74 -19.49 5.13 -36.13
CA GLU A 74 -20.75 5.36 -36.85
C GLU A 74 -21.04 6.87 -36.98
N GLU A 75 -21.14 7.37 -38.22
CA GLU A 75 -21.73 8.67 -38.53
C GLU A 75 -23.25 8.60 -38.37
N ALA A 76 -23.84 9.47 -37.53
CA ALA A 76 -25.08 10.21 -37.78
C ALA A 76 -25.58 10.92 -36.50
N SER A 77 -25.28 12.20 -36.35
CA SER A 77 -26.28 13.25 -36.50
C SER A 77 -25.71 14.59 -36.04
N ILE A 78 -26.12 15.61 -36.78
CA ILE A 78 -25.83 17.01 -36.62
C ILE A 78 -26.34 17.48 -35.25
N TYR A 79 -25.45 17.93 -34.37
CA TYR A 79 -25.81 18.93 -33.37
C TYR A 79 -24.61 19.83 -33.06
N LYS A 80 -24.63 21.04 -33.63
CA LYS A 80 -23.82 22.16 -33.14
C LYS A 80 -24.31 22.50 -31.72
N PRO A 81 -23.45 22.61 -30.71
CA PRO A 81 -23.83 23.31 -29.50
C PRO A 81 -23.79 24.80 -29.81
N ASP A 82 -24.94 25.37 -30.18
CA ASP A 82 -25.16 26.80 -29.98
C ASP A 82 -25.10 27.03 -28.47
N LEU A 83 -24.05 27.71 -28.01
CA LEU A 83 -24.02 28.33 -26.69
C LEU A 83 -25.09 29.43 -26.67
N PRO A 84 -26.14 29.35 -25.83
CA PRO A 84 -26.90 30.54 -25.49
C PRO A 84 -26.07 31.34 -24.48
N ALA A 85 -25.87 32.61 -24.81
CA ALA A 85 -25.29 33.59 -23.92
C ALA A 85 -26.03 33.60 -22.57
N ILE A 86 -25.27 33.46 -21.49
CA ILE A 86 -25.74 33.71 -20.13
C ILE A 86 -26.09 35.21 -20.06
N GLN A 87 -27.38 35.53 -19.99
CA GLN A 87 -27.86 36.82 -19.52
C GLN A 87 -28.45 36.63 -18.12
N GLU A 88 -27.95 37.46 -17.21
CA GLU A 88 -28.31 37.52 -15.80
C GLU A 88 -29.77 37.96 -15.61
N GLU A 89 -30.50 37.29 -14.72
CA GLU A 89 -31.58 37.96 -13.98
C GLU A 89 -31.61 37.44 -12.53
N ARG A 90 -31.45 38.39 -11.60
CA ARG A 90 -31.56 38.17 -10.16
C ARG A 90 -33.03 38.23 -9.76
N THR A 91 -33.51 37.23 -9.04
CA THR A 91 -34.49 37.45 -7.94
C THR A 91 -34.16 36.54 -6.77
N ALA A 92 -34.02 37.16 -5.60
CA ALA A 92 -33.97 36.50 -4.31
C ALA A 92 -35.40 36.11 -3.89
N ASP A 93 -35.63 34.93 -3.31
CA ASP A 93 -35.63 34.73 -1.86
C ASP A 93 -36.29 33.39 -1.41
N GLU A 94 -35.75 32.87 -0.30
CA GLU A 94 -36.27 31.94 0.71
C GLU A 94 -36.63 30.45 0.46
N ARG A 95 -35.99 29.64 1.34
CA ARG A 95 -36.43 28.40 2.03
C ARG A 95 -36.23 27.03 1.35
N GLY A 96 -35.10 26.42 1.72
CA GLY A 96 -35.09 25.28 2.64
C GLY A 96 -35.69 23.96 2.15
N LYS A 97 -34.83 23.09 1.62
CA LYS A 97 -34.82 21.66 1.96
C LYS A 97 -33.49 21.03 1.55
N ASP A 98 -33.00 20.16 2.40
CA ASP A 98 -31.82 19.33 2.22
C ASP A 98 -31.92 18.52 0.92
N ASP A 99 -30.97 18.67 0.02
CA ASP A 99 -30.65 17.67 -1.00
C ASP A 99 -29.13 17.64 -1.14
N PHE A 100 -28.55 16.53 -0.68
CA PHE A 100 -27.16 16.20 -0.92
C PHE A 100 -26.88 16.25 -2.44
N PRO A 101 -25.72 16.74 -2.90
CA PRO A 101 -25.34 16.58 -4.28
C PRO A 101 -25.21 15.09 -4.57
N GLU A 102 -26.15 14.54 -5.33
CA GLU A 102 -26.05 13.18 -5.86
C GLU A 102 -24.68 13.02 -6.55
N PRO A 103 -23.97 11.90 -6.34
CA PRO A 103 -22.73 11.67 -7.06
C PRO A 103 -23.07 11.64 -8.55
N ILE A 104 -22.45 12.54 -9.31
CA ILE A 104 -22.56 12.61 -10.77
C ILE A 104 -21.96 11.32 -11.33
N VAL A 105 -22.76 10.26 -11.37
CA VAL A 105 -22.44 9.03 -12.08
C VAL A 105 -23.50 8.91 -13.17
N SER A 106 -23.42 9.83 -14.14
CA SER A 106 -24.06 9.61 -15.43
C SER A 106 -23.26 8.52 -16.15
N LEU A 107 -23.48 7.27 -15.74
CA LEU A 107 -23.07 6.13 -16.55
C LEU A 107 -23.84 6.26 -17.86
N SER A 108 -23.10 6.68 -18.89
CA SER A 108 -23.51 6.63 -20.28
C SER A 108 -24.15 5.28 -20.52
N LYS A 109 -25.47 5.31 -20.76
CA LYS A 109 -26.36 4.15 -20.87
C LYS A 109 -26.15 3.37 -22.17
N ASN A 110 -24.93 3.38 -22.70
CA ASN A 110 -24.59 2.72 -23.95
C ASN A 110 -23.74 1.48 -23.68
N ASN A 111 -24.47 0.37 -23.63
CA ASN A 111 -24.04 -0.93 -24.13
C ASN A 111 -22.92 -1.66 -23.38
N ILE A 112 -22.79 -1.44 -22.07
CA ILE A 112 -22.18 -2.46 -21.20
C ILE A 112 -23.24 -3.54 -21.03
N GLN A 113 -23.05 -4.70 -21.66
CA GLN A 113 -23.87 -5.87 -21.42
C GLN A 113 -23.69 -6.27 -19.96
N LEU A 114 -24.57 -5.77 -19.09
CA LEU A 114 -24.54 -5.98 -17.64
C LEU A 114 -24.56 -7.48 -17.29
N ASP A 115 -25.07 -8.31 -18.20
CA ASP A 115 -25.03 -9.76 -18.10
C ASP A 115 -23.63 -10.36 -18.29
N GLN A 116 -22.77 -9.77 -19.13
CA GLN A 116 -21.38 -10.20 -19.26
C GLN A 116 -20.58 -9.82 -18.01
N VAL A 117 -20.84 -8.64 -17.45
CA VAL A 117 -20.23 -8.19 -16.19
C VAL A 117 -20.65 -9.10 -15.03
N ARG A 118 -21.95 -9.37 -14.88
CA ARG A 118 -22.44 -10.29 -13.84
C ARG A 118 -21.92 -11.72 -14.00
N LYS A 119 -21.75 -12.21 -15.22
CA LYS A 119 -21.15 -13.53 -15.48
C LYS A 119 -19.68 -13.56 -15.06
N ALA A 120 -18.89 -12.54 -15.43
CA ALA A 120 -17.50 -12.42 -15.01
C ALA A 120 -17.33 -12.34 -13.48
N TYR A 121 -18.22 -11.61 -12.79
CA TYR A 121 -18.23 -11.54 -11.32
C TYR A 121 -18.69 -12.85 -10.65
N LYS A 122 -19.66 -13.57 -11.23
CA LYS A 122 -20.08 -14.88 -10.72
C LYS A 122 -19.03 -15.96 -10.98
N GLU A 123 -18.33 -15.88 -12.10
CA GLU A 123 -17.24 -16.79 -12.45
C GLU A 123 -16.07 -16.61 -11.47
N THR A 124 -15.70 -15.37 -11.13
CA THR A 124 -14.71 -15.09 -10.08
C THR A 124 -15.18 -15.46 -8.68
N GLU A 125 -16.47 -15.37 -8.35
CA GLU A 125 -17.03 -15.92 -7.10
C GLU A 125 -16.98 -17.46 -7.05
N THR A 126 -17.19 -18.15 -8.17
CA THR A 126 -17.09 -19.64 -8.21
C THR A 126 -15.64 -20.12 -8.15
N VAL A 127 -14.69 -19.37 -8.68
CA VAL A 127 -13.25 -19.60 -8.48
C VAL A 127 -12.86 -19.31 -7.03
N ALA A 128 -13.42 -18.28 -6.38
CA ALA A 128 -13.21 -18.00 -4.96
C ALA A 128 -13.80 -19.07 -4.02
N LYS A 129 -14.82 -19.82 -4.46
CA LYS A 129 -15.48 -20.87 -3.66
C LYS A 129 -14.88 -22.27 -3.84
N SER A 130 -14.03 -22.48 -4.85
CA SER A 130 -13.49 -23.80 -5.21
C SER A 130 -11.98 -23.93 -4.97
N THR A 131 -11.33 -22.91 -4.43
CA THR A 131 -9.87 -22.87 -4.29
C THR A 131 -9.49 -22.97 -2.81
N GLU A 132 -9.46 -24.20 -2.31
CA GLU A 132 -8.83 -24.58 -1.04
C GLU A 132 -7.28 -24.51 -1.12
N GLU A 133 -6.74 -24.14 -2.29
CA GLU A 133 -5.31 -24.00 -2.55
C GLU A 133 -4.98 -22.62 -3.13
N LEU A 134 -5.05 -21.60 -2.27
CA LEU A 134 -4.45 -20.29 -2.55
C LEU A 134 -2.93 -20.46 -2.79
N PRO A 135 -2.34 -19.75 -3.76
CA PRO A 135 -0.90 -19.85 -4.06
C PRO A 135 -0.05 -19.47 -2.83
N PRO A 136 1.17 -20.02 -2.67
CA PRO A 136 1.94 -19.95 -1.41
C PRO A 136 2.20 -18.54 -0.88
N TRP A 137 2.23 -17.53 -1.74
CA TRP A 137 2.42 -16.12 -1.37
C TRP A 137 1.16 -15.44 -0.83
N LEU A 138 -0.02 -16.06 -1.03
CA LEU A 138 -1.33 -15.58 -0.58
C LEU A 138 -1.85 -16.37 0.64
N LYS A 139 -1.15 -17.45 1.01
CA LYS A 139 -1.40 -18.20 2.25
C LYS A 139 -0.75 -17.48 3.43
N LEU A 140 -1.33 -16.34 3.81
CA LEU A 140 -1.08 -15.69 5.10
C LEU A 140 -1.78 -16.48 6.22
N GLU A 141 -1.33 -17.72 6.39
CA GLU A 141 -1.65 -18.55 7.54
C GLU A 141 -0.46 -18.48 8.52
N GLY A 142 -0.62 -17.63 9.54
CA GLY A 142 -0.15 -17.95 10.88
C GLY A 142 1.35 -17.89 11.18
N GLN A 143 2.14 -17.04 10.52
CA GLN A 143 3.34 -16.51 11.17
C GLN A 143 3.05 -15.11 11.68
N PRO A 144 3.05 -14.87 13.00
CA PRO A 144 3.02 -13.51 13.50
C PRO A 144 4.33 -12.87 13.03
N LEU A 145 4.22 -12.01 12.03
CA LEU A 145 5.12 -10.87 11.93
C LEU A 145 5.08 -10.25 13.33
N GLN A 146 6.21 -10.21 14.03
CA GLN A 146 6.33 -9.48 15.29
C GLN A 146 6.19 -7.99 14.98
N THR A 147 4.96 -7.57 14.74
CA THR A 147 4.49 -6.21 14.59
C THR A 147 3.11 -6.21 15.20
N GLU A 148 3.02 -6.16 16.53
CA GLU A 148 2.08 -5.34 17.30
C GLU A 148 0.61 -5.22 16.79
N THR A 149 0.04 -6.20 16.08
CA THR A 149 -1.32 -6.08 15.49
C THR A 149 -2.40 -6.36 16.53
N GLY A 150 -2.13 -7.25 17.49
CA GLY A 150 -2.99 -7.43 18.66
C GLY A 150 -3.00 -6.21 19.60
N SER A 151 -1.88 -5.47 19.64
CA SER A 151 -1.79 -4.19 20.35
C SER A 151 -2.61 -3.13 19.61
N ALA A 152 -2.48 -3.04 18.27
CA ALA A 152 -3.21 -2.04 17.49
C ALA A 152 -4.74 -2.18 17.59
N GLU A 153 -5.30 -3.40 17.56
CA GLU A 153 -6.74 -3.61 17.80
C GLU A 153 -7.15 -3.29 19.24
N SER A 154 -6.35 -3.69 20.23
CA SER A 154 -6.58 -3.33 21.63
C SER A 154 -6.51 -1.81 21.86
N LEU A 155 -5.60 -1.11 21.17
CA LEU A 155 -5.42 0.34 21.27
C LEU A 155 -6.58 1.09 20.61
N LYS A 156 -7.06 0.61 19.46
CA LYS A 156 -8.26 1.15 18.80
C LYS A 156 -9.49 1.03 19.70
N GLU A 157 -9.73 -0.15 20.27
CA GLU A 157 -10.86 -0.38 21.16
C GLU A 157 -10.75 0.47 22.45
N GLN A 158 -9.53 0.66 22.95
CA GLN A 158 -9.25 1.55 24.08
C GLN A 158 -9.56 3.02 23.74
N ILE A 159 -9.20 3.51 22.55
CA ILE A 159 -9.52 4.87 22.10
C ILE A 159 -11.05 5.06 22.01
N ILE A 160 -11.76 4.08 21.43
CA ILE A 160 -13.22 4.15 21.21
C ILE A 160 -13.97 4.12 22.56
N SER A 161 -13.59 3.24 23.47
CA SER A 161 -14.20 3.13 24.81
C SER A 161 -14.00 4.41 25.63
N LEU A 162 -12.79 4.98 25.64
CA LEU A 162 -12.52 6.23 26.36
C LEU A 162 -13.28 7.43 25.76
N TRP A 163 -13.48 7.45 24.44
CA TRP A 163 -14.32 8.48 23.83
C TRP A 163 -15.79 8.34 24.23
N LYS A 164 -16.32 7.10 24.27
CA LYS A 164 -17.69 6.82 24.73
C LYS A 164 -17.91 7.18 26.20
N GLU A 165 -16.87 7.09 27.04
CA GLU A 165 -16.88 7.56 28.43
C GLU A 165 -16.89 9.10 28.55
N GLY A 166 -16.76 9.84 27.44
CA GLY A 166 -16.80 11.30 27.39
C GLY A 166 -15.45 11.99 27.68
N HIS A 167 -14.33 11.26 27.61
CA HIS A 167 -13.01 11.87 27.78
C HIS A 167 -12.65 12.77 26.59
N THR A 168 -11.91 13.85 26.85
CA THR A 168 -11.42 14.74 25.79
C THR A 168 -10.30 14.07 25.00
N ILE A 169 -10.12 14.47 23.73
CA ILE A 169 -9.09 13.94 22.82
C ILE A 169 -7.70 13.99 23.47
N GLU A 170 -7.41 15.05 24.24
CA GLU A 170 -6.13 15.22 24.94
C GLU A 170 -5.94 14.22 26.09
N ALA A 171 -7.00 13.94 26.84
CA ALA A 171 -6.97 12.98 27.93
C ALA A 171 -6.78 11.55 27.40
N ILE A 172 -7.41 11.23 26.26
CA ILE A 172 -7.26 9.95 25.57
C ILE A 172 -5.83 9.80 25.05
N ALA A 173 -5.29 10.81 24.38
CA ALA A 173 -3.91 10.83 23.88
C ALA A 173 -2.88 10.57 25.00
N LYS A 174 -3.08 11.20 26.17
CA LYS A 174 -2.22 11.00 27.34
C LYS A 174 -2.37 9.60 27.97
N LYS A 175 -3.54 8.98 27.89
CA LYS A 175 -3.83 7.66 28.48
C LYS A 175 -3.36 6.50 27.61
N VAL A 176 -3.36 6.69 26.28
CA VAL A 176 -2.94 5.68 25.28
C VAL A 176 -1.49 5.89 24.83
N ASP A 177 -0.81 6.93 25.34
CA ASP A 177 0.55 7.34 24.96
C ASP A 177 0.70 7.54 23.43
N LYS A 178 -0.26 8.28 22.86
CA LYS A 178 -0.37 8.61 21.44
C LYS A 178 -0.52 10.10 21.22
N GLY A 179 -0.23 10.55 20.00
CA GLY A 179 -0.43 11.96 19.61
C GLY A 179 -1.91 12.35 19.60
N LYS A 180 -2.21 13.63 19.91
CA LYS A 180 -3.59 14.17 19.79
C LYS A 180 -4.16 13.96 18.39
N THR A 181 -3.34 14.14 17.37
CA THR A 181 -3.68 13.93 15.95
C THR A 181 -3.98 12.47 15.63
N GLU A 182 -3.27 11.52 16.24
CA GLU A 182 -3.48 10.09 15.99
C GLU A 182 -4.81 9.62 16.59
N VAL A 183 -5.16 10.11 17.77
CA VAL A 183 -6.46 9.84 18.41
C VAL A 183 -7.61 10.45 17.59
N GLU A 184 -7.46 11.70 17.17
CA GLU A 184 -8.45 12.37 16.33
C GLU A 184 -8.67 11.66 14.99
N LEU A 185 -7.57 11.25 14.35
CA LEU A 185 -7.61 10.54 13.08
C LEU A 185 -8.26 9.16 13.24
N THR A 186 -7.95 8.45 14.33
CA THR A 186 -8.59 7.17 14.66
C THR A 186 -10.11 7.36 14.77
N LEU A 187 -10.57 8.34 15.54
CA LEU A 187 -12.02 8.60 15.71
C LEU A 187 -12.72 8.99 14.40
N LYS A 188 -12.07 9.79 13.55
CA LYS A 188 -12.58 10.17 12.21
C LYS A 188 -12.73 8.97 11.28
N PHE A 189 -11.76 8.05 11.26
CA PHE A 189 -11.84 6.85 10.42
C PHE A 189 -12.97 5.90 10.83
N TYR A 190 -13.39 5.92 12.10
CA TYR A 190 -14.54 5.14 12.58
C TYR A 190 -15.88 5.89 12.51
N GLY A 191 -15.91 7.13 11.99
CA GLY A 191 -17.13 7.92 11.86
C GLY A 191 -17.75 8.34 13.20
N ILE A 192 -16.92 8.42 14.24
CA ILE A 192 -17.35 8.76 15.60
C ILE A 192 -17.32 10.28 15.83
N LEU A 193 -16.49 10.99 15.07
CA LEU A 193 -16.26 12.43 15.14
C LEU A 193 -16.41 13.04 13.73
#